data_AF-A0A1B6HLQ2-F1
#
_entry.id   AF-A0A1B6HLQ2-F1
#
_cell.length_a   1.000
_cell.length_b   1.000
_cell.length_c   1.000
_cell.angle_alpha   90.00
_cell.angle_beta   90.00
_cell.angle_gamma   90.00
#
_symmetry.space_group_name_H-M   'P 1'
#
loop_
_entity.id
_entity.type
_entity.pdbx_description
1 polymer ?
#
loop_
_entity_poly.entity_id
_entity_poly.type
_entity_poly.pdbx_seq_one_letter_code
_entity_poly.pdbx_strand_id
1 'polypeptide(L)'
;MLAGQILFKNLFFYFITKHFNSTKMVKTNQSLLFMLSFLCIFLNKAVDSQNSDLIEMSQECKNSILRPSGETFHLTGKLQKFLDGLKDLANRTYSGDEMALQLVHKMKEAGAPYHMHMFPINMKILVKYYTWDSYDVWEFGELIEETKTVWLDLDAYVTQKKSKSKIK
;
A
#
# COMPACT_ATOMS: atom_id res chain seq x y z
N MET A 1 -19.08 -14.18 7.59
CA MET A 1 -19.18 -13.06 6.62
C MET A 1 -19.12 -13.50 5.14
N LEU A 2 -19.41 -14.76 4.80
CA LEU A 2 -19.31 -15.29 3.43
C LEU A 2 -20.67 -15.48 2.70
N ALA A 3 -21.80 -15.40 3.41
CA ALA A 3 -23.12 -15.64 2.82
C ALA A 3 -23.68 -14.45 2.01
N GLY A 4 -23.27 -13.21 2.32
CA GLY A 4 -23.79 -12.00 1.67
C GLY A 4 -23.29 -11.78 0.24
N GLN A 5 -22.08 -12.24 -0.10
CA GLN A 5 -21.47 -12.00 -1.41
C GLN A 5 -22.02 -12.94 -2.51
N ILE A 6 -22.47 -14.14 -2.15
CA ILE A 6 -23.04 -15.12 -3.11
C ILE A 6 -24.47 -14.71 -3.50
N LEU A 7 -25.25 -14.20 -2.54
CA LEU A 7 -26.60 -13.68 -2.78
C LEU A 7 -26.59 -12.48 -3.74
N PHE A 8 -25.58 -11.62 -3.65
CA PHE A 8 -25.46 -10.46 -4.54
C PHE A 8 -25.13 -10.86 -5.99
N LYS A 9 -24.26 -11.85 -6.20
CA LYS A 9 -23.92 -12.37 -7.54
C LYS A 9 -25.12 -13.03 -8.22
N ASN A 10 -25.93 -13.78 -7.47
CA ASN A 10 -27.10 -14.47 -8.03
C ASN A 10 -28.25 -13.50 -8.35
N LEU A 11 -28.47 -12.47 -7.54
CA LEU A 11 -29.44 -11.41 -7.88
C LEU A 11 -29.02 -10.62 -9.12
N PHE A 12 -27.72 -10.33 -9.24
CA PHE A 12 -27.17 -9.59 -10.38
C PHE A 12 -27.31 -10.37 -11.70
N PHE A 13 -27.02 -11.69 -11.68
CA PHE A 13 -27.23 -12.55 -12.86
C PHE A 13 -28.70 -12.72 -13.24
N TYR A 14 -29.60 -12.83 -12.26
CA TYR A 14 -31.04 -12.91 -12.50
C TYR A 14 -31.62 -11.63 -13.13
N PHE A 15 -31.10 -10.45 -12.71
CA PHE A 15 -31.51 -9.17 -13.28
C PHE A 15 -31.06 -9.00 -14.74
N ILE A 16 -29.86 -9.48 -15.08
CA ILE A 16 -29.33 -9.41 -16.45
C ILE A 16 -30.11 -10.31 -17.42
N THR A 17 -30.46 -11.53 -16.99
CA THR A 17 -31.16 -12.50 -17.85
C THR A 17 -32.62 -12.15 -18.07
N LYS A 18 -33.32 -11.61 -17.06
CA LYS A 18 -34.74 -11.23 -17.20
C LYS A 18 -34.95 -10.00 -18.11
N HIS A 19 -33.95 -9.13 -18.22
CA HIS A 19 -34.06 -7.89 -19.01
C HIS A 19 -33.71 -8.05 -20.50
N PHE A 20 -33.26 -9.23 -20.95
CA PHE A 20 -32.80 -9.46 -22.32
C PHE A 20 -33.87 -9.95 -23.30
N ASN A 21 -35.09 -10.26 -22.83
CA ASN A 21 -36.24 -10.61 -23.68
C ASN A 21 -37.24 -9.45 -23.78
N SER A 22 -36.82 -8.33 -24.37
CA SER A 22 -37.77 -7.40 -25.01
C SER A 22 -37.06 -6.46 -25.96
N THR A 23 -37.55 -6.44 -27.19
CA THR A 23 -37.06 -5.73 -28.38
C THR A 23 -37.02 -4.20 -28.20
N LYS A 24 -35.91 -3.64 -27.69
CA LYS A 24 -35.54 -2.21 -27.85
C LYS A 24 -34.02 -2.02 -27.99
N MET A 25 -33.41 -2.62 -29.01
CA MET A 25 -31.95 -2.65 -29.26
C MET A 25 -31.35 -1.35 -29.89
N VAL A 26 -31.73 -0.15 -29.46
CA VAL A 26 -31.03 1.07 -29.96
C VAL A 26 -30.68 2.07 -28.84
N LYS A 27 -31.49 2.16 -27.78
CA LYS A 27 -31.21 3.09 -26.65
C LYS A 27 -30.32 2.51 -25.54
N THR A 28 -30.07 1.19 -25.55
CA THR A 28 -29.36 0.49 -24.46
C THR A 28 -27.84 0.52 -24.61
N ASN A 29 -27.31 0.67 -25.83
CA ASN A 29 -25.87 0.66 -26.09
C ASN A 29 -25.16 1.89 -25.50
N GLN A 30 -25.83 3.04 -25.44
CA GLN A 30 -25.26 4.26 -24.84
C GLN A 30 -25.20 4.19 -23.30
N SER A 31 -26.17 3.51 -22.68
CA SER A 31 -26.22 3.30 -21.22
C SER A 31 -25.18 2.27 -20.76
N LEU A 32 -25.00 1.18 -21.52
CA LEU A 32 -23.96 0.18 -21.26
C LEU A 32 -22.54 0.76 -21.38
N LEU A 33 -22.29 1.61 -22.38
CA LEU A 33 -21.02 2.32 -22.54
C LEU A 33 -20.75 3.29 -21.38
N PHE A 34 -21.78 4.01 -20.89
CA PHE A 34 -21.64 4.88 -19.72
C PHE A 34 -21.31 4.09 -18.44
N MET A 35 -21.97 2.94 -18.22
CA MET A 35 -21.70 2.07 -17.07
C MET A 35 -20.30 1.45 -17.12
N LEU A 36 -19.84 1.04 -18.31
CA LEU A 36 -18.48 0.55 -18.53
C LEU A 36 -17.43 1.66 -18.28
N SER A 37 -17.70 2.89 -18.71
CA SER A 37 -16.79 4.02 -18.45
C SER A 37 -16.70 4.36 -16.97
N PHE A 38 -17.81 4.31 -16.23
CA PHE A 38 -17.85 4.52 -14.79
C PHE A 38 -17.08 3.42 -14.05
N LEU A 39 -17.23 2.16 -14.48
CA LEU A 39 -16.49 1.04 -13.91
C LEU A 39 -14.96 1.18 -14.13
N CYS A 40 -14.54 1.65 -15.30
CA CYS A 40 -13.12 1.92 -15.58
C CYS A 40 -12.55 3.07 -14.72
N ILE A 41 -13.32 4.13 -14.47
CA ILE A 41 -12.89 5.24 -13.60
C ILE A 41 -12.75 4.76 -12.14
N PHE A 42 -13.65 3.90 -11.67
CA PHE A 42 -13.56 3.34 -10.31
C PHE A 42 -12.42 2.34 -10.14
N LEU A 43 -12.08 1.54 -11.16
CA LEU A 43 -10.94 0.62 -11.10
C LEU A 43 -9.58 1.35 -11.10
N ASN A 44 -9.42 2.43 -11.88
CA ASN A 44 -8.16 3.19 -11.90
C ASN A 44 -7.92 3.94 -10.58
N LYS A 45 -8.97 4.45 -9.93
CA LYS A 45 -8.84 5.15 -8.64
C LYS A 45 -8.34 4.26 -7.51
N ALA A 46 -8.69 2.97 -7.52
CA ALA A 46 -8.25 2.01 -6.50
C ALA A 46 -6.74 1.68 -6.63
N VAL A 47 -6.19 1.74 -7.84
CA VAL A 47 -4.77 1.47 -8.09
C VAL A 47 -3.90 2.69 -7.74
N ASP A 48 -4.40 3.91 -7.96
CA ASP A 48 -3.68 5.13 -7.57
C ASP A 48 -3.70 5.38 -6.06
N SER A 49 -4.76 4.98 -5.34
CA SER A 49 -4.86 5.23 -3.89
C SER A 49 -3.88 4.42 -3.05
N GLN A 50 -3.43 3.25 -3.51
CA GLN A 50 -2.39 2.47 -2.81
C GLN A 50 -0.99 3.07 -3.01
N ASN A 51 -0.76 3.74 -4.15
CA ASN A 51 0.56 4.26 -4.50
C ASN A 51 0.95 5.49 -3.68
N SER A 52 0.00 6.36 -3.32
CA SER A 52 0.25 7.50 -2.41
C SER A 52 0.46 7.06 -0.97
N ASP A 53 -0.11 5.92 -0.58
CA ASP A 53 -0.26 5.49 0.81
C ASP A 53 1.08 5.22 1.49
N LEU A 54 1.99 4.47 0.85
CA LEU A 54 3.29 4.14 1.47
C LEU A 54 4.22 5.36 1.63
N ILE A 55 4.27 6.24 0.64
CA ILE A 55 5.11 7.45 0.74
C ILE A 55 4.58 8.36 1.85
N GLU A 56 3.26 8.55 1.92
CA GLU A 56 2.58 9.33 2.95
C GLU A 56 2.79 8.70 4.34
N MET A 57 2.50 7.41 4.50
CA MET A 57 2.74 6.67 5.76
C MET A 57 4.20 6.78 6.22
N SER A 58 5.15 6.72 5.29
CA SER A 58 6.56 6.86 5.64
C SER A 58 6.88 8.24 6.23
N GLN A 59 6.23 9.30 5.70
CA GLN A 59 6.36 10.66 6.19
C GLN A 59 5.67 10.82 7.54
N GLU A 60 4.51 10.19 7.73
CA GLU A 60 3.82 10.15 9.02
C GLU A 60 4.65 9.46 10.11
N CYS A 61 5.32 8.35 9.78
CA CYS A 61 6.24 7.66 10.69
C CYS A 61 7.36 8.60 11.12
N LYS A 62 8.02 9.25 10.15
CA LYS A 62 9.07 10.25 10.43
C LYS A 62 8.56 11.37 11.34
N ASN A 63 7.38 11.92 11.05
CA ASN A 63 6.78 12.99 11.84
C ASN A 63 6.46 12.53 13.26
N SER A 64 5.96 11.31 13.43
CA SER A 64 5.61 10.73 14.73
C SER A 64 6.87 10.41 15.55
N ILE A 65 7.99 10.06 14.92
CA ILE A 65 9.29 9.89 15.60
C ILE A 65 9.88 11.25 16.02
N LEU A 66 9.82 12.27 15.15
CA LEU A 66 10.37 13.61 15.44
C LEU A 66 9.55 14.37 16.49
N ARG A 67 8.23 14.23 16.43
CA ARG A 67 7.26 14.95 17.25
C ARG A 67 6.26 13.93 17.80
N PRO A 68 6.65 13.16 18.82
CA PRO A 68 5.77 12.13 19.36
C PRO A 68 4.49 12.78 19.88
N SER A 69 3.37 12.15 19.53
CA SER A 69 2.03 12.58 19.91
C SER A 69 1.13 11.35 20.05
N GLY A 70 0.05 11.50 20.82
CA GLY A 70 -0.85 10.39 21.13
C GLY A 70 -0.21 9.31 22.01
N GLU A 71 -0.74 8.10 21.94
CA GLU A 71 -0.33 6.95 22.74
C GLU A 71 0.76 6.12 22.04
N THR A 72 1.50 5.30 22.80
CA THR A 72 2.58 4.43 22.29
C THR A 72 2.18 3.63 21.06
N PHE A 73 1.01 2.97 21.13
CA PHE A 73 0.52 2.11 20.06
C PHE A 73 0.21 2.85 18.76
N HIS A 74 0.07 4.19 18.80
CA HIS A 74 -0.10 4.97 17.58
C HIS A 74 1.18 5.00 16.75
N LEU A 75 2.35 5.12 17.38
CA LEU A 75 3.63 5.13 16.66
C LEU A 75 3.99 3.72 16.18
N THR A 76 3.99 2.73 17.08
CA THR A 76 4.32 1.34 16.71
C THR A 76 3.31 0.78 15.71
N GLY A 77 2.02 1.11 15.85
CA GLY A 77 1.00 0.74 14.89
C GLY A 77 1.16 1.37 13.50
N LYS A 78 1.65 2.61 13.39
CA LYS A 78 1.99 3.23 12.09
C LYS A 78 3.18 2.55 11.45
N LEU A 79 4.22 2.25 12.22
CA LEU A 79 5.40 1.52 11.75
C LEU A 79 5.03 0.12 11.27
N GLN A 80 4.20 -0.60 12.02
CA GLN A 80 3.70 -1.91 11.63
C GLN A 80 2.92 -1.86 10.31
N LYS A 81 1.98 -0.91 10.17
CA LYS A 81 1.22 -0.72 8.93
C LYS A 81 2.11 -0.42 7.73
N PHE A 82 3.11 0.45 7.93
CA PHE A 82 4.09 0.74 6.89
C PHE A 82 4.88 -0.52 6.50
N LEU A 83 5.35 -1.28 7.48
CA LEU A 83 6.09 -2.53 7.26
C LEU A 83 5.25 -3.57 6.51
N ASP A 84 3.98 -3.74 6.88
CA ASP A 84 3.07 -4.67 6.22
C ASP A 84 2.83 -4.28 4.76
N GLY A 85 2.60 -2.99 4.50
CA GLY A 85 2.46 -2.48 3.13
C GLY A 85 3.76 -2.60 2.33
N LEU A 86 4.91 -2.40 2.96
CA LEU A 86 6.21 -2.59 2.32
C LEU A 86 6.48 -4.06 1.97
N LYS A 87 6.10 -5.01 2.84
CA LYS A 87 6.16 -6.46 2.56
C LYS A 87 5.24 -6.85 1.40
N ASP A 88 4.02 -6.31 1.35
CA ASP A 88 3.11 -6.52 0.22
C ASP A 88 3.73 -5.99 -1.09
N LEU A 89 4.25 -4.77 -1.07
CA LEU A 89 4.95 -4.17 -2.20
C LEU A 89 6.13 -5.03 -2.67
N ALA A 90 6.95 -5.53 -1.73
CA ALA A 90 8.07 -6.40 -2.04
C ALA A 90 7.59 -7.70 -2.72
N ASN A 91 6.60 -8.39 -2.14
CA ASN A 91 6.05 -9.62 -2.67
C ASN A 91 5.49 -9.45 -4.09
N ARG A 92 4.73 -8.38 -4.33
CA ARG A 92 4.20 -8.05 -5.67
C ARG A 92 5.31 -7.74 -6.66
N THR A 93 6.33 -6.99 -6.23
CA THR A 93 7.49 -6.67 -7.07
C THR A 93 8.27 -7.93 -7.45
N TYR A 94 8.50 -8.84 -6.50
CA TYR A 94 9.15 -10.13 -6.76
C TYR A 94 8.34 -11.04 -7.68
N SER A 95 7.00 -10.93 -7.63
CA SER A 95 6.08 -11.64 -8.52
C SER A 95 6.02 -11.05 -9.94
N GLY A 96 6.73 -9.95 -10.21
CA GLY A 96 6.77 -9.31 -11.52
C GLY A 96 5.61 -8.34 -11.79
N ASP A 97 4.91 -7.86 -10.76
CA ASP A 97 3.91 -6.80 -10.91
C ASP A 97 4.61 -5.48 -11.31
N GLU A 98 4.34 -5.02 -12.53
CA GLU A 98 4.94 -3.80 -13.09
C GLU A 98 4.45 -2.52 -12.40
N MET A 99 3.22 -2.51 -11.86
CA MET A 99 2.72 -1.37 -11.07
C MET A 99 3.44 -1.29 -9.73
N ALA A 100 3.69 -2.43 -9.09
CA ALA A 100 4.49 -2.51 -7.87
C ALA A 100 5.93 -2.03 -8.12
N LEU A 101 6.55 -2.46 -9.22
CA LEU A 101 7.88 -1.99 -9.61
C LEU A 101 7.92 -0.46 -9.82
N GLN A 102 6.92 0.10 -10.49
CA GLN A 102 6.80 1.55 -10.65
C GLN A 102 6.65 2.27 -9.31
N LEU A 103 5.90 1.70 -8.35
CA LEU A 103 5.79 2.26 -7.01
C LEU A 103 7.14 2.27 -6.27
N VAL A 104 7.94 1.21 -6.38
CA VAL A 104 9.30 1.20 -5.81
C VAL A 104 10.15 2.33 -6.40
N HIS A 105 10.08 2.55 -7.72
CA HIS A 105 10.77 3.67 -8.36
C HIS A 105 10.30 5.03 -7.83
N LYS A 106 8.97 5.25 -7.72
CA LYS A 106 8.40 6.48 -7.14
C LYS A 106 8.86 6.71 -5.70
N MET A 107 8.88 5.66 -4.87
CA MET A 107 9.37 5.75 -3.50
C MET A 107 10.84 6.18 -3.47
N LYS A 108 11.70 5.59 -4.32
CA LYS A 108 13.11 5.99 -4.44
C LYS A 108 13.28 7.44 -4.89
N GLU A 109 12.52 7.86 -5.90
CA GLU A 109 12.55 9.25 -6.40
C GLU A 109 12.10 10.26 -5.34
N ALA A 110 11.11 9.89 -4.52
CA ALA A 110 10.67 10.69 -3.38
C ALA A 110 11.65 10.68 -2.20
N GLY A 111 12.67 9.81 -2.22
CA GLY A 111 13.57 9.60 -1.09
C GLY A 111 12.93 8.85 0.08
N ALA A 112 11.83 8.12 -0.15
CA ALA A 112 11.25 7.22 0.84
C ALA A 112 12.04 5.88 0.91
N PRO A 113 11.97 5.14 2.04
CA PRO A 113 11.25 5.45 3.28
C PRO A 113 11.93 6.55 4.11
N TYR A 114 11.19 7.59 4.49
CA TYR A 114 11.73 8.79 5.14
C TYR A 114 12.25 8.55 6.56
N HIS A 115 11.59 7.67 7.33
CA HIS A 115 11.98 7.37 8.70
C HIS A 115 13.27 6.52 8.78
N MET A 116 13.69 5.89 7.68
CA MET A 116 14.99 5.20 7.60
C MET A 116 16.17 6.16 7.51
N HIS A 117 15.96 7.41 7.08
CA HIS A 117 17.01 8.44 7.05
C HIS A 117 17.28 9.06 8.43
N MET A 118 16.56 8.63 9.46
CA MET A 118 16.68 9.16 10.81
C MET A 118 17.73 8.45 11.66
N PHE A 119 18.49 7.50 11.09
CA PHE A 119 19.47 6.71 11.84
C PHE A 119 20.76 7.49 12.16
N PRO A 120 21.25 7.43 13.42
CA PRO A 120 20.62 6.81 14.59
C PRO A 120 19.46 7.67 15.15
N ILE A 121 18.34 7.02 15.51
CA ILE A 121 17.17 7.71 16.06
C ILE A 121 17.48 8.18 17.50
N ASN A 122 17.16 9.43 17.81
CA ASN A 122 17.27 9.94 19.18
C ASN A 122 16.15 9.39 20.08
N MET A 123 16.42 8.24 20.70
CA MET A 123 15.47 7.52 21.55
C MET A 123 15.08 8.27 22.83
N LYS A 124 15.89 9.24 23.29
CA LYS A 124 15.64 9.94 24.56
C LYS A 124 14.30 10.66 24.58
N ILE A 125 13.88 11.23 23.45
CA ILE A 125 12.61 11.94 23.33
C ILE A 125 11.45 10.95 23.39
N LEU A 126 11.56 9.83 22.66
CA LEU A 126 10.52 8.80 22.61
C LEU A 126 10.33 8.13 23.97
N VAL A 127 11.43 7.70 24.59
CA VAL A 127 11.41 7.05 25.92
C VAL A 127 10.78 7.95 26.97
N LYS A 128 11.14 9.24 26.97
CA LYS A 128 10.57 10.19 27.93
C LYS A 128 9.09 10.47 27.66
N TYR A 129 8.71 10.67 26.40
CA TYR A 129 7.34 11.05 26.06
C TYR A 129 6.36 9.89 26.28
N TYR A 130 6.70 8.70 25.78
CA TYR A 130 5.83 7.52 25.83
C TYR A 130 6.01 6.69 27.10
N THR A 131 6.92 7.09 28.00
CA THR A 131 7.28 6.33 29.20
C THR A 131 7.69 4.89 28.88
N TRP A 132 8.39 4.69 27.75
CA TRP A 132 8.79 3.38 27.27
C TRP A 132 9.72 2.65 28.23
N ASP A 133 9.44 1.38 28.43
CA ASP A 133 10.34 0.47 29.10
C ASP A 133 11.31 -0.20 28.10
N SER A 134 12.09 -1.18 28.57
CA SER A 134 13.03 -1.90 27.72
C SER A 134 12.34 -2.73 26.63
N TYR A 135 11.13 -3.23 26.89
CA TYR A 135 10.36 -4.02 25.93
C TYR A 135 9.86 -3.13 24.80
N ASP A 136 9.29 -1.97 25.11
CA ASP A 136 8.81 -1.00 24.10
C ASP A 136 9.96 -0.52 23.19
N VAL A 137 11.14 -0.26 23.78
CA VAL A 137 12.34 0.14 23.03
C VAL A 137 12.80 -0.98 22.11
N TRP A 138 12.75 -2.23 22.57
CA TRP A 138 13.10 -3.39 21.77
C TRP A 138 12.11 -3.59 20.61
N GLU A 139 10.80 -3.56 20.88
CA GLU A 139 9.75 -3.69 19.85
C GLU A 139 9.89 -2.61 18.78
N PHE A 140 10.08 -1.35 19.19
CA PHE A 140 10.35 -0.26 18.26
C PHE A 140 11.61 -0.54 17.41
N GLY A 141 12.68 -1.02 18.04
CA GLY A 141 13.92 -1.37 17.35
C GLY A 141 13.72 -2.46 16.31
N GLU A 142 12.97 -3.51 16.63
CA GLU A 142 12.65 -4.60 15.70
C GLU A 142 11.86 -4.11 14.49
N LEU A 143 10.80 -3.32 14.70
CA LEU A 143 10.00 -2.77 13.60
C LEU A 143 10.85 -1.98 12.61
N ILE A 144 11.80 -1.20 13.13
CA ILE A 144 12.69 -0.42 12.28
C ILE A 144 13.69 -1.31 11.55
N GLU A 145 14.36 -2.25 12.23
CA GLU A 145 15.38 -3.09 11.58
C GLU A 145 14.74 -4.02 10.55
N GLU A 146 13.54 -4.53 10.80
CA GLU A 146 12.80 -5.33 9.82
C GLU A 146 12.40 -4.48 8.60
N THR A 147 11.89 -3.26 8.82
CA THR A 147 11.57 -2.32 7.72
C THR A 147 12.79 -2.04 6.85
N LYS A 148 13.94 -1.79 7.48
CA LYS A 148 15.21 -1.56 6.79
C LYS A 148 15.63 -2.78 5.98
N THR A 149 15.53 -3.97 6.55
CA THR A 149 15.88 -5.23 5.88
C THR A 149 15.05 -5.42 4.62
N VAL A 150 13.72 -5.32 4.73
CA VAL A 150 12.81 -5.48 3.59
C VAL A 150 13.10 -4.43 2.50
N TRP A 151 13.35 -3.18 2.88
CA TRP A 151 13.64 -2.12 1.92
C TRP A 151 14.95 -2.35 1.16
N LEU A 152 16.03 -2.75 1.86
CA LEU A 152 17.32 -3.02 1.24
C LEU A 152 17.27 -4.21 0.28
N ASP A 153 16.58 -5.28 0.66
CA ASP A 153 16.39 -6.45 -0.20
C ASP A 153 15.61 -6.08 -1.47
N LEU A 154 14.54 -5.30 -1.31
CA LEU A 154 13.73 -4.82 -2.42
C LEU A 154 14.54 -3.91 -3.37
N ASP A 155 15.34 -3.00 -2.80
CA ASP A 155 16.19 -2.09 -3.58
C ASP A 155 17.26 -2.85 -4.38
N ALA A 156 17.88 -3.85 -3.75
CA ALA A 156 18.86 -4.73 -4.39
C ALA A 156 18.24 -5.51 -5.55
N TYR A 157 17.05 -6.08 -5.34
CA TYR A 157 16.31 -6.79 -6.40
C TYR A 157 16.01 -5.90 -7.61
N VAL A 158 15.45 -4.71 -7.37
CA VAL A 158 15.08 -3.78 -8.45
C VAL A 158 16.31 -3.29 -9.21
N THR A 159 17.43 -3.05 -8.51
CA THR A 159 18.69 -2.65 -9.12
C THR A 159 19.26 -3.75 -10.03
N GLN A 160 19.21 -5.02 -9.60
CA GLN A 160 19.62 -6.16 -10.41
C GLN A 160 18.70 -6.42 -11.61
N LYS A 161 17.38 -6.25 -11.48
CA LYS A 161 16.44 -6.38 -12.60
C LYS A 161 16.72 -5.34 -13.69
N LYS A 162 17.05 -4.09 -13.29
CA LYS A 162 17.41 -3.00 -14.20
C LYS A 162 18.73 -3.22 -14.95
N SER A 163 19.72 -3.87 -14.34
CA SER A 163 20.98 -4.17 -15.05
C SER A 163 20.78 -5.26 -16.12
N LYS A 164 19.94 -6.26 -15.84
CA LYS A 164 19.61 -7.34 -16.79
C LYS A 164 18.79 -6.87 -17.98
N SER A 165 17.90 -5.88 -17.82
CA SER A 165 17.08 -5.37 -18.93
C SER A 165 17.85 -4.52 -19.94
N LYS A 166 19.00 -3.94 -19.56
CA LYS A 166 19.86 -3.13 -20.45
C LYS A 166 20.76 -3.93 -21.40
N ILE A 167 20.80 -5.26 -21.25
CA ILE A 167 21.70 -6.15 -22.01
C ILE A 167 20.94 -6.85 -23.17
N LYS A 168 19.67 -6.50 -23.40
CA LYS A 168 18.87 -6.97 -24.55
C LYS A 168 18.66 -5.85 -25.55
#